data_AF-A0A542G1J8-F1
#
_entry.id   AF-A0A542G1J8-F1
#
_cell.length_a   1.000
_cell.length_b   1.000
_cell.length_c   1.000
_cell.angle_alpha   90.00
_cell.angle_beta   90.00
_cell.angle_gamma   90.00
#
_symmetry.space_group_name_H-M   'P 1'
#
loop_
_entity.id
_entity.type
_entity.pdbx_description
1 polymer ?
#
loop_
_entity_poly.entity_id
_entity_poly.type
_entity_poly.pdbx_seq_one_letter_code
_entity_poly.pdbx_strand_id
1 'polypeptide(L)'
;MDTSAPVRILTVCTGNICRSPVAERLLQAGLDQAVPGGFHVSSAGTRALVGEPMQPISADIVRTFGGDPEGFAARQLTSRILRGVDLVLTMTSGHRGEVLQLDASLLKRTFTIREFARMLDVLAQRTAAADGGQPAAVVPSPAALPASNGSDDDTRLAANAALWRALPARAAGVRHLSLPADSADNDIVDPYRRAPEVYREMEDQLAPAIVSILRHARLNAPVPGTVPQSR
;
A
#
# COMPACT_ATOMS: atom_id res chain seq x y z
N MET A 1 5.07 21.56 6.07
CA MET A 1 4.38 20.48 5.35
C MET A 1 3.31 19.98 6.29
N ASP A 2 2.08 19.84 5.82
CA ASP A 2 0.98 19.33 6.61
C ASP A 2 1.28 17.88 7.02
N THR A 3 1.59 17.67 8.31
CA THR A 3 2.02 16.39 8.83
C THR A 3 0.88 15.39 8.96
N SER A 4 -0.37 15.86 9.04
CA SER A 4 -1.57 15.01 9.09
C SER A 4 -2.14 14.66 7.71
N ALA A 5 -1.57 15.20 6.63
CA ALA A 5 -1.99 14.88 5.28
C ALA A 5 -1.90 13.35 5.01
N PRO A 6 -2.90 12.77 4.33
CA PRO A 6 -2.97 11.32 4.11
C PRO A 6 -1.76 10.80 3.36
N VAL A 7 -1.35 9.59 3.71
CA VAL A 7 -0.28 8.86 3.03
C VAL A 7 -0.72 8.52 1.62
N ARG A 8 0.08 8.90 0.63
CA ARG A 8 -0.24 8.67 -0.79
C ARG A 8 0.40 7.40 -1.31
N ILE A 9 -0.43 6.42 -1.66
CA ILE A 9 -0.01 5.15 -2.25
C ILE A 9 -0.44 5.11 -3.72
N LEU A 10 0.50 4.79 -4.61
CA LEU A 10 0.22 4.63 -6.04
C LEU A 10 0.42 3.17 -6.46
N THR A 11 -0.60 2.54 -7.04
CA THR A 11 -0.47 1.21 -7.66
C THR A 11 -0.28 1.32 -9.17
N VAL A 12 0.62 0.53 -9.76
CA VAL A 12 0.98 0.68 -11.19
C VAL A 12 0.95 -0.65 -11.94
N CYS A 13 0.21 -0.69 -13.04
CA CYS A 13 0.23 -1.79 -14.01
C CYS A 13 0.39 -1.25 -15.44
N THR A 14 0.12 -2.06 -16.46
CA THR A 14 0.23 -1.64 -17.87
C THR A 14 -0.96 -0.77 -18.28
N GLY A 15 -2.15 -1.37 -18.39
CA GLY A 15 -3.33 -0.72 -18.96
C GLY A 15 -4.18 0.10 -17.98
N ASN A 16 -3.91 -0.01 -16.68
CA ASN A 16 -4.72 0.57 -15.60
C ASN A 16 -6.19 0.17 -15.59
N ILE A 17 -6.51 -1.06 -16.00
CA ILE A 17 -7.89 -1.57 -16.07
C ILE A 17 -8.11 -2.90 -15.35
N CYS A 18 -7.04 -3.61 -14.95
CA CYS A 18 -7.12 -4.93 -14.30
C CYS A 18 -6.43 -4.94 -12.93
N ARG A 19 -5.11 -5.14 -12.92
CA ARG A 19 -4.31 -5.39 -11.71
C ARG A 19 -4.22 -4.19 -10.75
N SER A 20 -3.76 -3.03 -11.24
CA SER A 20 -3.59 -1.85 -10.39
C SER A 20 -4.90 -1.27 -9.86
N PRO A 21 -6.01 -1.25 -10.62
CA PRO A 21 -7.30 -0.82 -10.08
C PRO A 21 -7.83 -1.75 -8.99
N VAL A 22 -7.69 -3.08 -9.14
CA VAL A 22 -8.05 -4.03 -8.07
C VAL A 22 -7.26 -3.73 -6.79
N ALA A 23 -5.93 -3.57 -6.92
CA ALA A 23 -5.09 -3.23 -5.79
C ALA A 23 -5.47 -1.88 -5.16
N GLU A 24 -5.79 -0.86 -5.96
CA GLU A 24 -6.23 0.45 -5.46
C GLU A 24 -7.50 0.34 -4.61
N ARG A 25 -8.57 -0.23 -5.19
CA ARG A 25 -9.88 -0.22 -4.53
C ARG A 25 -9.88 -1.05 -3.25
N LEU A 26 -9.21 -2.19 -3.25
CA LEU A 26 -9.12 -3.06 -2.08
C LEU A 26 -8.21 -2.51 -0.99
N LEU A 27 -7.06 -1.90 -1.37
CA LEU A 27 -6.21 -1.23 -0.39
C LEU A 27 -6.92 -0.01 0.20
N GLN A 28 -7.56 0.84 -0.60
CA GLN A 28 -8.30 2.01 -0.10
C GLN A 28 -9.37 1.56 0.91
N ALA A 29 -10.25 0.64 0.51
CA ALA A 29 -11.30 0.15 1.39
C ALA A 29 -10.75 -0.43 2.70
N GLY A 30 -9.71 -1.27 2.62
CA GLY A 30 -9.13 -1.89 3.82
C GLY A 30 -8.36 -0.91 4.72
N LEU A 31 -7.69 0.09 4.13
CA LEU A 31 -6.94 1.11 4.86
C LEU A 31 -7.86 2.13 5.53
N ASP A 32 -8.99 2.48 4.91
CA ASP A 32 -10.01 3.33 5.52
C ASP A 32 -10.61 2.69 6.78
N GLN A 33 -10.73 1.36 6.81
CA GLN A 33 -11.12 0.64 8.03
C GLN A 33 -10.04 0.64 9.11
N ALA A 34 -8.76 0.74 8.73
CA ALA A 34 -7.65 0.72 9.68
C ALA A 34 -7.38 2.11 10.29
N VAL A 35 -7.32 3.14 9.44
CA VAL A 35 -7.12 4.54 9.85
C VAL A 35 -7.94 5.43 8.89
N PRO A 36 -9.21 5.75 9.24
CA PRO A 36 -10.05 6.61 8.43
C PRO A 36 -9.38 7.95 8.12
N GLY A 37 -9.32 8.34 6.84
CA GLY A 37 -8.66 9.59 6.41
C GLY A 37 -7.13 9.56 6.44
N GLY A 38 -6.51 8.45 6.85
CA GLY A 38 -5.06 8.32 6.94
C GLY A 38 -4.36 8.02 5.61
N PHE A 39 -5.12 7.61 4.59
CA PHE A 39 -4.59 7.12 3.32
C PHE A 39 -5.33 7.65 2.11
N HIS A 40 -4.60 7.86 1.03
CA HIS A 40 -5.13 8.06 -0.30
C HIS A 40 -4.41 7.11 -1.27
N VAL A 41 -5.12 6.08 -1.69
CA VAL A 41 -4.66 5.10 -2.67
C VAL A 41 -5.22 5.49 -4.02
N SER A 42 -4.37 5.43 -5.04
CA SER A 42 -4.76 5.65 -6.42
C SER A 42 -3.95 4.75 -7.35
N SER A 43 -4.38 4.54 -8.59
CA SER A 43 -3.66 3.70 -9.55
C SER A 43 -3.32 4.42 -10.84
N ALA A 44 -2.33 3.95 -11.59
CA ALA A 44 -2.03 4.45 -12.94
C ALA A 44 -1.49 3.32 -13.84
N GLY A 45 -1.42 3.59 -15.14
CA GLY A 45 -0.95 2.64 -16.15
C GLY A 45 0.24 3.18 -16.90
N THR A 46 1.27 2.35 -17.13
CA THR A 46 2.41 2.76 -17.95
C THR A 46 2.06 2.91 -19.43
N ARG A 47 1.06 2.16 -19.90
CA ARG A 47 0.42 2.27 -21.21
C ARG A 47 -1.10 2.21 -21.02
N ALA A 48 -1.63 3.22 -20.34
CA ALA A 48 -3.00 3.20 -19.85
C ALA A 48 -4.02 3.30 -20.98
N LEU A 49 -5.13 2.60 -20.82
CA LEU A 49 -6.31 2.78 -21.66
C LEU A 49 -7.14 3.94 -21.10
N VAL A 50 -6.65 5.17 -21.30
CA VAL A 50 -7.17 6.36 -20.60
C VAL A 50 -8.68 6.53 -20.79
N GLY A 51 -9.39 6.74 -19.68
CA GLY A 51 -10.84 6.94 -19.64
C GLY A 51 -11.66 5.65 -19.59
N GLU A 52 -11.06 4.49 -19.88
CA GLU A 52 -11.76 3.21 -19.81
C GLU A 52 -12.10 2.83 -18.36
N PRO A 53 -13.26 2.18 -18.15
CA PRO A 53 -13.60 1.63 -16.85
C PRO A 53 -12.71 0.42 -16.53
N MET A 54 -12.83 -0.06 -15.29
CA MET A 54 -12.21 -1.32 -14.87
C MET A 54 -12.77 -2.47 -15.73
N GLN A 55 -11.94 -3.47 -16.04
CA GLN A 55 -12.41 -4.68 -16.71
C GLN A 55 -13.49 -5.36 -15.87
N PRO A 56 -14.57 -5.89 -16.48
CA PRO A 56 -15.70 -6.46 -15.73
C PRO A 56 -15.30 -7.50 -14.69
N ILE A 57 -14.45 -8.47 -15.06
CA ILE A 57 -13.97 -9.50 -14.12
C ILE A 57 -13.17 -8.88 -12.97
N SER A 58 -12.36 -7.86 -13.24
CA SER A 58 -11.63 -7.13 -12.19
C SER A 58 -12.56 -6.32 -11.28
N ALA A 59 -13.62 -5.73 -11.83
CA ALA A 59 -14.65 -5.05 -11.05
C ALA A 59 -15.41 -6.03 -10.15
N ASP A 60 -15.70 -7.25 -10.64
CA ASP A 60 -16.36 -8.29 -9.86
C ASP A 60 -15.48 -8.81 -8.71
N ILE A 61 -14.15 -8.95 -8.95
CA ILE A 61 -13.18 -9.23 -7.88
C ILE A 61 -13.26 -8.12 -6.81
N VAL A 62 -13.23 -6.85 -7.21
CA VAL A 62 -13.32 -5.72 -6.27
C VAL A 62 -14.59 -5.79 -5.43
N ARG A 63 -15.76 -6.02 -6.05
CA ARG A 63 -17.04 -6.17 -5.32
C ARG A 63 -17.02 -7.35 -4.36
N THR A 64 -16.50 -8.49 -4.80
CA THR A 64 -16.43 -9.73 -4.00
C THR A 64 -15.62 -9.52 -2.72
N PHE A 65 -14.54 -8.75 -2.78
CA PHE A 65 -13.70 -8.43 -1.63
C PHE A 65 -14.07 -7.13 -0.89
N GLY A 66 -15.26 -6.58 -1.15
CA GLY A 66 -15.82 -5.46 -0.39
C GLY A 66 -15.31 -4.07 -0.78
N GLY A 67 -14.71 -3.93 -1.96
CA GLY A 67 -14.38 -2.64 -2.56
C GLY A 67 -15.48 -2.13 -3.51
N ASP A 68 -15.34 -0.89 -3.93
CA ASP A 68 -16.23 -0.24 -4.91
C ASP A 68 -15.52 0.00 -6.24
N PRO A 69 -15.96 -0.61 -7.36
CA PRO A 69 -15.39 -0.36 -8.68
C PRO A 69 -15.95 0.90 -9.36
N GLU A 70 -17.04 1.49 -8.87
CA GLU A 70 -17.77 2.54 -9.57
C GLU A 70 -16.97 3.85 -9.68
N GLY A 71 -17.27 4.61 -10.74
CA GLY A 71 -16.57 5.88 -11.03
C GLY A 71 -15.09 5.73 -11.36
N PHE A 72 -14.60 4.51 -11.59
CA PHE A 72 -13.22 4.28 -12.00
C PHE A 72 -13.00 4.71 -13.46
N ALA A 73 -11.92 5.44 -13.71
CA ALA A 73 -11.44 5.74 -15.05
C ALA A 73 -9.91 5.58 -15.10
N ALA A 74 -9.44 4.75 -16.03
CA ALA A 74 -8.02 4.51 -16.22
C ALA A 74 -7.27 5.81 -16.58
N ARG A 75 -6.04 5.94 -16.08
CA ARG A 75 -5.20 7.12 -16.30
C ARG A 75 -3.74 6.76 -16.57
N GLN A 76 -3.13 7.56 -17.44
CA GLN A 76 -1.73 7.40 -17.85
C GLN A 76 -0.78 7.83 -16.73
N LEU A 77 0.18 6.97 -16.43
CA LEU A 77 1.29 7.29 -15.53
C LEU A 77 2.10 8.44 -16.13
N THR A 78 2.35 9.46 -15.31
CA THR A 78 3.16 10.63 -15.67
C THR A 78 3.99 11.06 -14.47
N SER A 79 5.09 11.79 -14.70
CA SER A 79 5.89 12.36 -13.61
C SER A 79 5.07 13.29 -12.71
N ARG A 80 3.98 13.90 -13.21
CA ARG A 80 3.06 14.71 -12.42
C ARG A 80 2.31 13.88 -11.37
N ILE A 81 1.84 12.68 -11.73
CA ILE A 81 1.15 11.77 -10.81
C ILE A 81 2.10 11.26 -9.72
N LEU A 82 3.37 11.07 -10.06
CA LEU A 82 4.40 10.61 -9.13
C LEU A 82 4.74 11.65 -8.04
N ARG A 83 4.41 12.94 -8.25
CA ARG A 83 4.74 13.99 -7.28
C ARG A 83 3.99 13.82 -5.97
N GLY A 84 4.77 13.77 -4.89
CA GLY A 84 4.25 13.66 -3.53
C GLY A 84 3.73 12.26 -3.19
N VAL A 85 4.00 11.25 -4.01
CA VAL A 85 3.71 9.86 -3.65
C VAL A 85 4.69 9.39 -2.58
N ASP A 86 4.15 8.80 -1.51
CA ASP A 86 4.94 8.29 -0.39
C ASP A 86 5.40 6.84 -0.66
N LEU A 87 4.60 6.07 -1.40
CA LEU A 87 4.86 4.66 -1.74
C LEU A 87 4.29 4.30 -3.11
N VAL A 88 5.09 3.67 -3.97
CA VAL A 88 4.66 3.11 -5.26
C VAL A 88 4.71 1.58 -5.22
N LEU A 89 3.59 0.93 -5.52
CA LEU A 89 3.42 -0.52 -5.58
C LEU A 89 3.15 -0.96 -7.01
N THR A 90 4.14 -1.58 -7.64
CA THR A 90 4.02 -2.02 -9.03
C THR A 90 3.58 -3.48 -9.13
N MET A 91 2.92 -3.82 -10.23
CA MET A 91 2.49 -5.20 -10.47
C MET A 91 3.60 -6.09 -11.01
N THR A 92 4.66 -5.51 -11.57
CA THR A 92 5.82 -6.26 -12.06
C THR A 92 7.10 -5.45 -11.85
N SER A 93 8.23 -6.12 -11.96
CA SER A 93 9.57 -5.53 -11.96
C SER A 93 9.78 -4.60 -13.16
N GLY A 94 9.18 -4.93 -14.31
CA GLY A 94 9.16 -4.06 -15.50
C GLY A 94 8.46 -2.72 -15.24
N HIS A 95 7.28 -2.74 -14.62
CA HIS A 95 6.57 -1.52 -14.23
C HIS A 95 7.38 -0.67 -13.24
N ARG A 96 8.13 -1.32 -12.33
CA ARG A 96 9.05 -0.60 -11.44
C ARG A 96 10.16 0.09 -12.23
N GLY A 97 10.71 -0.54 -13.25
CA GLY A 97 11.65 0.08 -14.19
C GLY A 97 11.05 1.33 -14.85
N GLU A 98 9.82 1.24 -15.37
CA GLU A 98 9.13 2.37 -16.03
C GLU A 98 8.87 3.55 -15.07
N VAL A 99 8.50 3.27 -13.81
CA VAL A 99 8.36 4.32 -12.77
C VAL A 99 9.69 5.02 -12.53
N LEU A 100 10.79 4.27 -12.40
CA LEU A 100 12.12 4.83 -12.11
C LEU A 100 12.73 5.56 -13.29
N GLN A 101 12.31 5.27 -14.52
CA GLN A 101 12.65 6.06 -15.71
C GLN A 101 11.99 7.44 -15.69
N LEU A 102 10.76 7.54 -15.15
CA LEU A 102 10.04 8.81 -15.02
C LEU A 102 10.54 9.65 -13.84
N ASP A 103 10.93 9.00 -12.74
CA ASP A 103 11.48 9.64 -11.56
C ASP A 103 12.39 8.67 -10.75
N ALA A 104 13.70 8.82 -10.94
CA ALA A 104 14.69 8.00 -10.24
C ALA A 104 14.77 8.25 -8.72
N SER A 105 14.26 9.39 -8.23
CA SER A 105 14.26 9.71 -6.79
C SER A 105 13.38 8.75 -5.98
N LEU A 106 12.43 8.08 -6.65
CA LEU A 106 11.53 7.10 -6.04
C LEU A 106 12.13 5.71 -5.86
N LEU A 107 13.43 5.51 -6.12
CA LEU A 107 14.12 4.22 -5.98
C LEU A 107 13.89 3.55 -4.62
N LYS A 108 13.88 4.34 -3.54
CA LYS A 108 13.68 3.85 -2.16
C LYS A 108 12.21 3.73 -1.75
N ARG A 109 11.28 4.10 -2.64
CA ARG A 109 9.83 4.15 -2.41
C ARG A 109 9.03 3.30 -3.40
N THR A 110 9.71 2.62 -4.33
CA THR A 110 9.07 1.81 -5.38
C THR A 110 9.43 0.34 -5.21
N PHE A 111 8.41 -0.50 -5.12
CA PHE A 111 8.52 -1.94 -4.90
C PHE A 111 7.48 -2.66 -5.75
N THR A 112 7.70 -3.93 -6.08
CA THR A 112 6.54 -4.73 -6.50
C THR A 112 5.66 -5.02 -5.29
N ILE A 113 4.35 -5.18 -5.49
CA ILE A 113 3.43 -5.38 -4.36
C ILE A 113 3.75 -6.66 -3.56
N ARG A 114 4.14 -7.75 -4.24
CA ARG A 114 4.53 -9.01 -3.60
C ARG A 114 5.86 -8.91 -2.85
N GLU A 115 6.84 -8.21 -3.43
CA GLU A 115 8.12 -7.90 -2.77
C GLU A 115 7.87 -7.10 -1.49
N PHE A 116 7.03 -6.06 -1.57
CA PHE A 116 6.71 -5.22 -0.43
C PHE A 116 6.03 -6.01 0.69
N ALA A 117 5.03 -6.81 0.37
CA ALA A 117 4.34 -7.66 1.35
C ALA A 117 5.31 -8.59 2.09
N ARG A 118 6.21 -9.29 1.39
CA ARG A 118 7.23 -10.14 2.02
C ARG A 118 8.12 -9.36 2.98
N MET A 119 8.55 -8.15 2.62
CA MET A 119 9.35 -7.31 3.51
C MET A 119 8.58 -6.91 4.77
N LEU A 120 7.27 -6.66 4.67
CA LEU A 120 6.43 -6.38 5.85
C LEU A 120 6.35 -7.60 6.78
N ASP A 121 6.24 -8.81 6.24
CA ASP A 121 6.22 -10.03 7.04
C ASP A 121 7.54 -10.24 7.79
N VAL A 122 8.68 -10.00 7.13
CA VAL A 122 10.01 -10.04 7.78
C VAL A 122 10.10 -8.99 8.88
N LEU A 123 9.65 -7.76 8.65
CA LEU A 123 9.64 -6.71 9.67
C LEU A 123 8.78 -7.12 10.87
N ALA A 124 7.59 -7.67 10.65
CA ALA A 124 6.69 -8.12 11.70
C ALA A 124 7.32 -9.26 12.54
N GLN A 125 7.96 -10.23 11.89
CA GLN A 125 8.65 -11.34 12.58
C GLN A 125 9.80 -10.84 13.45
N ARG A 126 10.57 -9.84 12.97
CA ARG A 126 11.69 -9.27 13.74
C ARG A 126 11.21 -8.47 14.93
N THR A 127 10.10 -7.74 14.80
CA THR A 127 9.46 -7.07 15.95
C THR A 127 8.99 -8.10 16.98
N ALA A 128 8.27 -9.15 16.55
CA ALA A 128 7.81 -10.20 17.46
C ALA A 128 8.95 -10.96 18.17
N ALA A 129 10.08 -11.19 17.49
CA ALA A 129 11.26 -11.82 18.07
C ALA A 129 11.98 -10.90 19.07
N ALA A 130 12.00 -9.58 18.82
CA ALA A 130 12.55 -8.60 19.75
C ALA A 130 11.68 -8.45 21.01
N ASP A 131 10.37 -8.60 20.89
CA ASP A 131 9.39 -8.48 21.99
C ASP A 131 9.19 -9.79 22.79
N GLY A 132 9.98 -10.84 22.53
CA GLY A 132 10.06 -12.04 23.37
C GLY A 132 8.82 -12.93 23.39
N GLY A 133 7.97 -12.89 22.36
CA GLY A 133 6.80 -13.78 22.24
C GLY A 133 5.59 -13.43 23.12
N GLN A 134 5.57 -12.24 23.74
CA GLN A 134 4.34 -11.69 24.30
C GLN A 134 3.59 -10.89 23.22
N PRO A 135 2.24 -10.95 23.16
CA PRO A 135 1.48 -10.09 22.26
C PRO A 135 1.74 -8.62 22.62
N ALA A 136 2.43 -7.92 21.72
CA ALA A 136 2.91 -6.56 21.94
C ALA A 136 1.75 -5.56 22.10
N ALA A 137 1.49 -5.19 23.35
CA ALA A 137 1.15 -3.82 23.70
C ALA A 137 2.47 -3.05 23.90
N VAL A 138 3.25 -2.87 22.83
CA VAL A 138 4.42 -1.99 22.84
C VAL A 138 4.11 -0.82 21.92
N VAL A 139 3.38 0.13 22.49
CA VAL A 139 3.30 1.49 21.98
C VAL A 139 4.72 2.04 22.04
N PRO A 140 5.34 2.51 20.92
CA PRO A 140 6.54 3.30 21.06
C PRO A 140 6.14 4.58 21.81
N SER A 141 6.73 4.78 23.00
CA SER A 141 6.58 6.01 23.76
C SER A 141 6.91 7.19 22.84
N PRO A 142 5.99 8.15 22.63
CA PRO A 142 6.24 9.26 21.75
C PRO A 142 7.36 10.09 22.37
N ALA A 143 8.53 10.07 21.72
CA ALA A 143 9.51 11.12 21.90
C ALA A 143 8.76 12.44 21.68
N ALA A 144 8.73 13.27 22.73
CA ALA A 144 7.89 14.44 22.87
C ALA A 144 7.89 15.29 21.60
N LEU A 145 6.80 15.18 20.82
CA LEU A 145 6.43 16.19 19.85
C LEU A 145 5.95 17.41 20.65
N PRO A 146 6.33 18.65 20.25
CA PRO A 146 5.81 19.84 20.91
C PRO A 146 4.29 19.84 20.81
N ALA A 147 3.61 20.14 21.91
CA ALA A 147 2.16 20.20 22.00
C ALA A 147 1.60 21.10 20.88
N SER A 148 1.14 20.49 19.80
CA SER A 148 0.34 21.17 18.78
C SER A 148 -1.11 21.14 19.26
N ASN A 149 -1.79 22.28 19.17
CA ASN A 149 -3.23 22.46 19.43
C ASN A 149 -4.14 21.69 18.45
N GLY A 150 -3.68 20.57 17.89
CA GLY A 150 -4.44 19.71 16.98
C GLY A 150 -5.41 18.82 17.75
N SER A 151 -6.49 18.43 17.09
CA SER A 151 -7.41 17.44 17.64
C SER A 151 -6.69 16.10 17.90
N ASP A 152 -7.23 15.25 18.76
CA ASP A 152 -6.69 13.89 18.97
C ASP A 152 -6.58 13.12 17.65
N ASP A 153 -7.51 13.36 16.71
CA ASP A 153 -7.48 12.78 15.37
C ASP A 153 -6.34 13.33 14.50
N ASP A 154 -6.06 14.63 14.53
CA ASP A 154 -4.91 15.20 13.80
C ASP A 154 -3.58 14.60 14.27
N THR A 155 -3.45 14.38 15.58
CA THR A 155 -2.27 13.77 16.20
C THR A 155 -2.12 12.31 15.74
N ARG A 156 -3.23 11.56 15.70
CA ARG A 156 -3.25 10.18 15.21
C ARG A 156 -2.91 10.09 13.73
N LEU A 157 -3.50 10.95 12.90
CA LEU A 157 -3.21 11.00 11.46
C LEU A 157 -1.74 11.36 11.20
N ALA A 158 -1.18 12.31 11.95
CA ALA A 158 0.24 12.65 11.87
C ALA A 158 1.15 11.48 12.29
N ALA A 159 0.82 10.75 13.35
CA ALA A 159 1.56 9.57 13.78
C ALA A 159 1.51 8.45 12.73
N ASN A 160 0.34 8.18 12.16
CA ASN A 160 0.17 7.23 11.05
C ASN A 160 1.02 7.65 9.84
N ALA A 161 0.95 8.92 9.46
CA ALA A 161 1.68 9.42 8.30
C ALA A 161 3.20 9.35 8.50
N ALA A 162 3.71 9.65 9.70
CA ALA A 162 5.13 9.49 10.02
C ALA A 162 5.59 8.03 9.91
N LEU A 163 4.81 7.09 10.45
CA LEU A 163 5.11 5.66 10.39
C LEU A 163 5.21 5.16 8.95
N TRP A 164 4.22 5.48 8.12
CA TRP A 164 4.14 5.02 6.74
C TRP A 164 5.15 5.70 5.81
N ARG A 165 5.48 6.97 6.04
CA ARG A 165 6.54 7.66 5.27
C ARG A 165 7.94 7.12 5.57
N ALA A 166 8.16 6.57 6.78
CA ALA A 166 9.40 5.89 7.14
C ALA A 166 9.45 4.42 6.68
N LEU A 167 8.29 3.80 6.44
CA LEU A 167 8.17 2.38 6.12
C LEU A 167 8.95 1.94 4.87
N PRO A 168 8.96 2.67 3.74
CA PRO A 168 9.76 2.30 2.56
C PRO A 168 11.25 2.10 2.87
N ALA A 169 11.83 2.98 3.69
CA ALA A 169 13.23 2.88 4.07
C ALA A 169 13.50 1.66 4.97
N ARG A 170 12.60 1.39 5.92
CA ARG A 170 12.68 0.19 6.78
C ARG A 170 12.55 -1.10 5.98
N ALA A 171 11.59 -1.16 5.05
CA ALA A 171 11.37 -2.29 4.17
C ALA A 171 12.61 -2.54 3.29
N ALA A 172 13.15 -1.48 2.66
CA ALA A 172 14.38 -1.58 1.87
C ALA A 172 15.58 -2.12 2.67
N GLY A 173 15.67 -1.80 3.98
CA GLY A 173 16.71 -2.31 4.87
C GLY A 173 16.67 -3.82 5.10
N VAL A 174 15.50 -4.47 4.94
CA VAL A 174 15.34 -5.93 5.10
C VAL A 174 15.17 -6.68 3.78
N ARG A 175 15.26 -5.99 2.64
CA ARG A 175 15.08 -6.57 1.29
C ARG A 175 15.88 -7.86 1.05
N HIS A 176 17.12 -7.91 1.54
CA HIS A 176 18.01 -9.07 1.42
C HIS A 176 17.50 -10.33 2.13
N LEU A 177 16.57 -10.19 3.08
CA LEU A 177 15.95 -11.29 3.83
C LEU A 177 14.60 -11.72 3.24
N SER A 178 14.08 -10.97 2.25
CA SER A 178 12.77 -11.19 1.63
C SER A 178 12.87 -11.56 0.15
N LEU A 179 14.06 -12.02 -0.28
CA LEU A 179 14.28 -12.41 -1.66
C LEU A 179 13.43 -13.64 -2.00
N PRO A 180 12.70 -13.62 -3.12
CA PRO A 180 12.01 -14.81 -3.57
C PRO A 180 12.99 -15.88 -4.07
N ALA A 181 12.51 -17.11 -4.24
CA ALA A 181 13.27 -18.17 -4.88
C ALA A 181 13.52 -17.85 -6.36
N ASP A 182 12.49 -17.36 -7.07
CA ASP A 182 12.62 -16.80 -8.41
C ASP A 182 12.25 -15.31 -8.40
N SER A 183 13.05 -14.49 -9.09
CA SER A 183 12.72 -13.08 -9.35
C SER A 183 11.33 -12.87 -9.95
N ALA A 184 10.82 -13.82 -10.75
CA ALA A 184 9.48 -13.81 -11.32
C ALA A 184 8.37 -13.90 -10.26
N ASP A 185 8.66 -14.42 -9.05
CA ASP A 185 7.70 -14.45 -7.93
C ASP A 185 7.43 -13.05 -7.33
N ASN A 186 8.10 -12.02 -7.83
CA ASN A 186 7.76 -10.62 -7.54
C ASN A 186 6.62 -10.11 -8.42
N ASP A 187 6.36 -10.75 -9.55
CA ASP A 187 5.48 -10.24 -10.58
C ASP A 187 4.07 -10.83 -10.45
N ILE A 188 3.09 -10.05 -10.89
CA ILE A 188 1.67 -10.41 -10.99
C ILE A 188 1.34 -10.63 -12.48
N VAL A 189 0.79 -11.81 -12.78
CA VAL A 189 0.39 -12.21 -14.13
C VAL A 189 -0.60 -11.20 -14.74
N ASP A 190 -0.43 -10.86 -16.01
CA ASP A 190 -1.35 -9.98 -16.72
C ASP A 190 -2.56 -10.75 -17.26
N PRO A 191 -3.78 -10.52 -16.76
CA PRO A 191 -4.95 -11.28 -17.20
C PRO A 191 -5.63 -10.68 -18.44
N TYR A 192 -5.20 -9.51 -18.92
CA TYR A 192 -5.92 -8.80 -19.97
C TYR A 192 -5.97 -9.61 -21.27
N ARG A 193 -7.18 -9.80 -21.82
CA ARG A 193 -7.48 -10.65 -23.01
C ARG A 193 -7.05 -12.11 -22.85
N ARG A 194 -6.95 -12.61 -21.62
CA ARG A 194 -6.64 -14.00 -21.29
C ARG A 194 -7.89 -14.71 -20.78
N ALA A 195 -7.78 -16.03 -20.63
CA ALA A 195 -8.84 -16.86 -20.08
C ALA A 195 -9.13 -16.54 -18.59
N PRO A 196 -10.34 -16.81 -18.08
CA PRO A 196 -10.73 -16.51 -16.69
C PRO A 196 -9.82 -17.12 -15.62
N GLU A 197 -9.14 -18.22 -15.92
CA GLU A 197 -8.16 -18.88 -15.04
C GLU A 197 -7.00 -17.94 -14.70
N VAL A 198 -6.60 -17.07 -15.64
CA VAL A 198 -5.50 -16.10 -15.42
C VAL A 198 -5.94 -14.96 -14.50
N TYR A 199 -7.24 -14.64 -14.47
CA TYR A 199 -7.79 -13.70 -13.48
C TYR A 199 -7.76 -14.29 -12.07
N ARG A 200 -8.07 -15.58 -11.95
CA ARG A 200 -7.94 -16.31 -10.67
C ARG A 200 -6.48 -16.38 -10.21
N GLU A 201 -5.56 -16.67 -11.12
CA GLU A 201 -4.13 -16.64 -10.80
C GLU A 201 -3.67 -15.23 -10.37
N MET A 202 -4.12 -14.18 -11.05
CA MET A 202 -3.86 -12.79 -10.64
C MET A 202 -4.37 -12.53 -9.21
N GLU A 203 -5.58 -12.97 -8.90
CA GLU A 203 -6.18 -12.85 -7.57
C GLU A 203 -5.37 -13.58 -6.51
N ASP A 204 -5.01 -14.85 -6.76
CA ASP A 204 -4.19 -15.68 -5.86
C ASP A 204 -2.81 -15.05 -5.58
N GLN A 205 -2.24 -14.34 -6.55
CA GLN A 205 -0.96 -13.64 -6.38
C GLN A 205 -1.11 -12.29 -5.66
N LEU A 206 -2.25 -11.60 -5.84
CA LEU A 206 -2.48 -10.25 -5.34
C LEU A 206 -3.05 -10.23 -3.92
N ALA A 207 -4.01 -11.12 -3.63
CA ALA A 207 -4.75 -11.14 -2.36
C ALA A 207 -3.83 -11.32 -1.13
N PRO A 208 -2.85 -12.25 -1.11
CA PRO A 208 -1.95 -12.37 0.04
C PRO A 208 -1.14 -11.09 0.29
N ALA A 209 -0.72 -10.41 -0.79
CA ALA A 209 0.05 -9.19 -0.68
C ALA A 209 -0.78 -8.04 -0.08
N ILE A 210 -2.04 -7.89 -0.54
CA ILE A 210 -2.99 -6.92 0.03
C ILE A 210 -3.24 -7.24 1.51
N VAL A 211 -3.46 -8.51 1.86
CA VAL A 211 -3.71 -8.93 3.26
C VAL A 211 -2.53 -8.59 4.16
N SER A 212 -1.29 -8.82 3.75
CA SER A 212 -0.13 -8.44 4.58
C SER A 212 0.00 -6.93 4.76
N ILE A 213 -0.27 -6.14 3.71
CA ILE A 213 -0.26 -4.66 3.81
C ILE A 213 -1.35 -4.17 4.77
N LEU A 214 -2.58 -4.68 4.66
CA LEU A 214 -3.69 -4.32 5.53
C LEU A 214 -3.49 -4.80 6.97
N ARG A 215 -2.90 -5.99 7.17
CA ARG A 215 -2.50 -6.48 8.49
C ARG A 215 -1.49 -5.53 9.12
N HIS A 216 -0.46 -5.12 8.37
CA HIS A 216 0.53 -4.15 8.86
C HIS A 216 -0.14 -2.84 9.29
N ALA A 217 -1.07 -2.31 8.48
CA ALA A 217 -1.82 -1.10 8.81
C ALA A 217 -2.60 -1.24 10.13
N ARG A 218 -3.35 -2.34 10.30
CA ARG A 218 -4.17 -2.58 11.50
C ARG A 218 -3.34 -2.76 12.77
N LEU A 219 -2.22 -3.48 12.69
CA LEU A 219 -1.34 -3.71 13.84
C LEU A 219 -0.58 -2.45 14.29
N ASN A 220 -0.40 -1.49 13.38
CA ASN A 220 0.34 -0.25 13.64
C ASN A 220 -0.58 0.99 13.67
N ALA A 221 -1.90 0.79 13.71
CA ALA A 221 -2.86 1.88 13.77
C ALA A 221 -2.72 2.64 15.11
N PRO A 222 -2.63 3.98 15.11
CA PRO A 222 -2.57 4.75 16.34
C PRO A 222 -3.85 4.59 17.18
N VAL A 223 -3.67 4.13 18.42
CA VAL A 223 -4.77 3.91 19.39
C VAL A 223 -5.38 5.26 19.80
N PRO A 224 -6.71 5.36 19.99
CA PRO A 224 -7.32 6.55 20.60
C PRO A 224 -6.72 6.78 22.00
N GLY A 225 -6.37 8.02 22.32
CA GLY A 225 -5.88 8.37 23.66
C GLY A 225 -6.93 8.01 24.72
N THR A 226 -6.53 7.30 25.76
CA THR A 226 -7.33 7.14 26.97
C THR A 226 -7.44 8.51 27.65
N VAL A 227 -8.60 9.15 27.53
CA VAL A 227 -8.93 10.33 28.33
C VAL A 227 -8.82 9.93 29.81
N PRO A 228 -8.00 10.60 30.65
CA PRO A 228 -8.04 10.36 32.09
C PRO A 228 -9.43 10.79 32.58
N GLN A 229 -10.22 9.84 33.08
CA GLN A 229 -11.44 10.18 33.81
C GLN A 229 -11.03 10.97 35.06
N SER A 230 -11.21 12.28 35.03
CA SER A 230 -11.15 13.13 36.22
C SER A 230 -12.29 12.72 37.15
N ARG A 231 -11.91 12.32 38.36
CA ARG A 231 -12.80 12.01 39.49
C ARG A 231 -13.74 13.16 39.84
#